data_AF-A0A7X7Q8D4-F1
#
_entry.id   AF-A0A7X7Q8D4-F1
#
_cell.length_a   1.000
_cell.length_b   1.000
_cell.length_c   1.000
_cell.angle_alpha   90.00
_cell.angle_beta   90.00
_cell.angle_gamma   90.00
#
_symmetry.space_group_name_H-M   'P 1'
#
loop_
_entity.id
_entity.type
_entity.pdbx_description
1 polymer ?
#
loop_
_entity_poly.entity_id
_entity_poly.type
_entity_poly.pdbx_seq_one_letter_code
_entity_poly.pdbx_strand_id
1 'polypeptide(L)'
;MRPEGTKPGRKVSWPVLIALFLVPLLVAGSLLGLVGTRDDDNITAAVVNLDEGTEIDGQVVPMGRQLAAEILEREGHNIHWILADEESGDEGLLTGDYSAVVTIPPNFSEAAMSFAANDADEAERARIDVAISHNAPAGDAGLAQQIARIATTALNDMLTGQYLEGIYLGFNEMGSQFAQISDGVEQLADGSGQLADGLGAAAEGTGELADGMRQLADGSGELTAGGDQLAEGSYGLVDGASQLAAGASQLNQGVQGMAAQMPQLTDGIGQLASGAQQLLPGVAAYTDGTAQVVGGVGQLHDGLDQVVAGMDSADMDFSQLDQLVDGSAQLAD
;
A
#
# COMPACT_ATOMS: atom_id res chain seq x y z
N MET A 1 -35.58 -67.84 133.48
CA MET A 1 -36.01 -68.66 132.33
C MET A 1 -34.77 -69.06 131.53
N ARG A 2 -34.56 -70.38 131.37
CA ARG A 2 -33.69 -71.06 130.38
C ARG A 2 -34.64 -71.87 129.46
N PRO A 3 -34.28 -72.36 128.26
CA PRO A 3 -33.29 -71.89 127.28
C PRO A 3 -33.80 -71.98 125.78
N GLU A 4 -32.89 -71.74 124.83
CA GLU A 4 -32.76 -72.37 123.48
C GLU A 4 -33.54 -71.90 122.22
N GLY A 5 -32.77 -71.57 121.15
CA GLY A 5 -33.27 -71.38 119.78
C GLY A 5 -32.26 -70.79 118.76
N THR A 6 -31.48 -71.67 118.12
CA THR A 6 -30.98 -71.61 116.71
C THR A 6 -29.92 -70.60 116.21
N LYS A 7 -28.71 -71.18 116.03
CA LYS A 7 -27.80 -71.26 114.84
C LYS A 7 -27.08 -70.01 114.26
N PRO A 8 -25.80 -70.18 113.87
CA PRO A 8 -24.90 -69.10 113.48
C PRO A 8 -25.06 -68.71 112.02
N GLY A 9 -25.05 -67.40 111.74
CA GLY A 9 -24.92 -66.86 110.39
C GLY A 9 -23.65 -67.39 109.72
N ARG A 10 -23.84 -68.18 108.67
CA ARG A 10 -22.80 -68.82 107.86
C ARG A 10 -21.93 -67.73 107.23
N LYS A 11 -20.66 -67.63 107.63
CA LYS A 11 -19.68 -66.76 106.96
C LYS A 11 -19.63 -67.18 105.49
N VAL A 12 -20.01 -66.29 104.58
CA VAL A 12 -19.91 -66.53 103.15
C VAL A 12 -18.42 -66.71 102.84
N SER A 13 -18.02 -67.91 102.49
CA SER A 13 -16.63 -68.18 102.10
C SER A 13 -16.36 -67.45 100.80
N TRP A 14 -15.24 -66.74 100.72
CA TRP A 14 -14.74 -66.01 99.54
C TRP A 14 -14.99 -66.72 98.18
N PRO A 15 -14.83 -68.06 98.03
CA PRO A 15 -15.17 -68.75 96.77
C PRO A 15 -16.66 -68.67 96.36
N VAL A 16 -17.60 -68.52 97.29
CA VAL A 16 -19.05 -68.39 96.98
C VAL A 16 -19.36 -67.00 96.40
N LEU A 17 -18.68 -65.94 96.87
CA LEU A 17 -18.80 -64.59 96.29
C LEU A 17 -18.16 -64.52 94.90
N ILE A 18 -17.04 -65.21 94.71
CA ILE A 18 -16.41 -65.35 93.38
C ILE A 18 -17.37 -66.05 92.41
N ALA A 19 -17.97 -67.18 92.80
CA ALA A 19 -18.91 -67.90 91.95
C ALA A 19 -20.17 -67.08 91.62
N LEU A 20 -20.68 -66.27 92.55
CA LEU A 20 -21.86 -65.42 92.35
C LEU A 20 -21.60 -64.25 91.39
N PHE A 21 -20.35 -63.79 91.27
CA PHE A 21 -19.94 -62.78 90.28
C PHE A 21 -19.56 -63.40 88.93
N LEU A 22 -18.95 -64.59 88.94
CA LEU A 22 -18.50 -65.28 87.74
C LEU A 22 -19.65 -65.84 86.90
N VAL A 23 -20.72 -66.35 87.52
CA VAL A 23 -21.86 -66.91 86.76
C VAL A 23 -22.57 -65.85 85.92
N PRO A 24 -22.92 -64.64 86.44
CA PRO A 24 -23.45 -63.56 85.61
C PRO A 24 -22.45 -63.07 84.56
N LEU A 25 -21.15 -63.03 84.87
CA LEU A 25 -20.11 -62.64 83.90
C LEU A 25 -19.92 -63.67 82.79
N LEU A 26 -20.10 -64.96 83.08
CA LEU A 26 -20.01 -66.05 82.11
C LEU A 26 -21.28 -66.10 81.25
N VAL A 27 -22.46 -65.82 81.82
CA VAL A 27 -23.71 -65.65 81.06
C VAL A 27 -23.66 -64.35 80.23
N ALA A 28 -23.16 -63.24 80.78
CA ALA A 28 -22.97 -62.00 80.04
C ALA A 28 -21.89 -62.15 78.95
N GLY A 29 -20.79 -62.85 79.22
CA GLY A 29 -19.76 -63.20 78.25
C GLY A 29 -20.24 -64.20 77.19
N SER A 30 -21.13 -65.11 77.55
CA SER A 30 -21.82 -66.03 76.61
C SER A 30 -22.84 -65.29 75.75
N LEU A 31 -23.53 -64.28 76.29
CA LEU A 31 -24.45 -63.43 75.53
C LEU A 31 -23.69 -62.42 74.66
N LEU A 32 -22.57 -61.87 75.14
CA LEU A 32 -21.65 -61.03 74.35
C LEU A 32 -20.90 -61.82 73.28
N GLY A 33 -20.56 -63.08 73.53
CA GLY A 33 -20.02 -63.98 72.50
C GLY A 33 -21.05 -64.42 71.45
N LEU A 34 -22.34 -64.29 71.76
CA LEU A 34 -23.45 -64.49 70.81
C LEU A 34 -23.81 -63.20 70.05
N VAL A 35 -23.54 -62.03 70.64
CA VAL A 35 -23.41 -60.75 69.93
C VAL A 35 -21.99 -60.66 69.39
N GLY A 36 -21.61 -61.66 68.59
CA GLY A 36 -20.35 -61.63 67.87
C GLY A 36 -20.26 -60.33 67.07
N THR A 37 -19.09 -59.70 67.15
CA THR A 37 -18.58 -58.81 66.11
C THR A 37 -18.76 -59.54 64.77
N ARG A 38 -19.83 -59.20 64.04
CA ARG A 38 -19.98 -59.62 62.65
C ARG A 38 -18.92 -58.84 61.88
N ASP A 39 -17.81 -59.53 61.64
CA ASP A 39 -16.85 -59.18 60.59
C ASP A 39 -17.62 -58.97 59.28
N ASP A 40 -17.12 -58.05 58.47
CA ASP A 40 -17.49 -57.72 57.08
C ASP A 40 -18.20 -58.86 56.33
N ASP A 41 -19.54 -58.92 56.43
CA ASP A 41 -20.33 -59.73 55.51
C ASP A 41 -20.20 -59.04 54.14
N ASN A 42 -19.47 -59.67 53.21
CA ASN A 42 -19.44 -59.25 51.81
C ASN A 42 -20.86 -59.36 51.25
N ILE A 43 -21.47 -58.22 51.01
CA ILE A 43 -22.83 -58.10 50.49
C ILE A 43 -22.78 -58.14 48.97
N THR A 44 -23.46 -59.10 48.36
CA THR A 44 -23.70 -59.08 46.92
C THR A 44 -24.87 -58.13 46.62
N ALA A 45 -24.62 -57.14 45.78
CA ALA A 45 -25.64 -56.23 45.28
C ALA A 45 -25.64 -56.26 43.74
N ALA A 46 -26.82 -56.15 43.15
CA ALA A 46 -26.97 -56.14 41.70
C ALA A 46 -27.34 -54.73 41.19
N VAL A 47 -26.84 -54.39 40.02
CA VAL A 47 -27.29 -53.23 39.25
C VAL A 47 -28.08 -53.75 38.06
N VAL A 48 -29.33 -53.30 37.93
CA VAL A 48 -30.20 -53.55 36.78
C VAL A 48 -30.31 -52.25 36.00
N ASN A 49 -29.85 -52.24 34.75
CA ASN A 49 -29.94 -51.06 33.89
C ASN A 49 -30.99 -51.27 32.81
N LEU A 50 -32.13 -50.57 32.93
CA LEU A 50 -33.21 -50.58 31.95
C LEU A 50 -33.18 -49.35 31.03
N ASP A 51 -32.27 -48.41 31.27
CA ASP A 51 -32.14 -47.16 30.52
C ASP A 51 -31.86 -47.39 29.03
N GLU A 52 -32.65 -46.73 28.18
CA GLU A 52 -32.53 -46.81 26.72
C GLU A 52 -31.49 -45.82 26.15
N GLY A 53 -31.04 -44.86 26.96
CA GLY A 53 -30.26 -43.71 26.49
C GLY A 53 -31.15 -42.62 25.89
N THR A 54 -30.55 -41.46 25.61
CA THR A 54 -31.23 -40.35 24.91
C THR A 54 -30.34 -39.78 23.81
N GLU A 55 -30.88 -38.95 22.92
CA GLU A 55 -30.13 -38.33 21.83
C GLU A 55 -30.07 -36.81 22.05
N ILE A 56 -28.85 -36.25 22.14
CA ILE A 56 -28.60 -34.82 22.23
C ILE A 56 -27.74 -34.41 21.04
N ASP A 57 -28.20 -33.46 20.23
CA ASP A 57 -27.50 -32.92 19.05
C ASP A 57 -27.00 -34.01 18.07
N GLY A 58 -27.78 -35.06 17.85
CA GLY A 58 -27.42 -36.15 16.93
C GLY A 58 -26.51 -37.22 17.53
N GLN A 59 -26.21 -37.15 18.84
CA GLN A 59 -25.34 -38.09 19.54
C GLN A 59 -26.11 -38.83 20.64
N VAL A 60 -25.97 -40.16 20.66
CA VAL A 60 -26.57 -41.00 21.70
C VAL A 60 -25.78 -40.84 23.01
N VAL A 61 -26.47 -40.42 24.06
CA VAL A 61 -25.97 -40.21 25.41
C VAL A 61 -26.57 -41.29 26.34
N PRO A 62 -25.77 -42.31 26.73
CA PRO A 62 -26.27 -43.42 27.54
C PRO A 62 -25.92 -43.26 29.03
N MET A 63 -26.51 -42.28 29.70
CA MET A 63 -26.23 -41.96 31.11
C MET A 63 -26.50 -43.15 32.04
N GLY A 64 -27.53 -43.96 31.80
CA GLY A 64 -27.81 -45.12 32.65
C GLY A 64 -26.72 -46.20 32.55
N ARG A 65 -26.17 -46.43 31.35
CA ARG A 65 -25.02 -47.33 31.18
C ARG A 65 -23.76 -46.80 31.86
N GLN A 66 -23.52 -45.49 31.78
CA GLN A 66 -22.38 -44.85 32.45
C GLN A 66 -22.52 -44.93 33.97
N LEU A 67 -23.73 -44.71 34.50
CA LEU A 67 -23.99 -44.80 35.93
C LEU A 67 -23.82 -46.23 36.44
N ALA A 68 -24.32 -47.22 35.69
CA ALA A 68 -24.11 -48.62 36.03
C ALA A 68 -22.62 -48.95 36.09
N ALA A 69 -21.83 -48.55 35.09
CA ALA A 69 -20.39 -48.78 35.06
C ALA A 69 -19.68 -48.15 36.27
N GLU A 70 -19.99 -46.89 36.60
CA GLU A 70 -19.43 -46.19 37.77
C GLU A 70 -19.80 -46.85 39.10
N ILE A 71 -21.03 -47.39 39.23
CA ILE A 71 -21.43 -48.13 40.43
C ILE A 71 -20.65 -49.46 40.52
N LEU A 72 -20.47 -50.17 39.40
CA LEU A 72 -19.72 -51.42 39.35
C LEU A 72 -18.23 -51.23 39.67
N GLU A 73 -17.60 -50.15 39.21
CA GLU A 73 -16.19 -49.84 39.46
C GLU A 73 -15.91 -49.40 40.91
N ARG A 74 -16.93 -48.90 41.61
CA ARG A 74 -16.83 -48.46 43.00
C ARG A 74 -17.10 -49.62 43.95
N GLU A 75 -16.08 -50.44 44.18
CA GLU A 75 -16.08 -51.44 45.25
C GLU A 75 -16.28 -50.73 46.60
N GLY A 76 -17.47 -50.88 47.19
CA GLY A 76 -17.64 -50.58 48.61
C GLY A 76 -16.76 -51.54 49.40
N HIS A 77 -16.18 -51.12 50.52
CA HIS A 77 -15.27 -51.94 51.34
C HIS A 77 -15.84 -53.32 51.75
N ASN A 78 -17.13 -53.56 51.55
CA ASN A 78 -17.88 -54.79 51.84
C ASN A 78 -19.02 -55.08 50.83
N ILE A 79 -19.05 -54.45 49.64
CA ILE A 79 -20.12 -54.65 48.64
C ILE A 79 -19.53 -55.14 47.32
N HIS A 80 -19.96 -56.31 46.88
CA HIS A 80 -19.64 -56.86 45.57
C HIS A 80 -20.80 -56.58 44.59
N TRP A 81 -20.51 -55.76 43.58
CA TRP A 81 -21.48 -55.42 42.55
C TRP A 81 -21.47 -56.41 41.40
N ILE A 82 -22.65 -56.77 40.93
CA ILE A 82 -22.83 -57.52 39.69
C ILE A 82 -23.83 -56.82 38.78
N LEU A 83 -23.70 -57.03 37.49
CA LEU A 83 -24.72 -56.63 36.53
C LEU A 83 -25.77 -57.75 36.43
N ALA A 84 -27.05 -57.40 36.54
CA ALA A 84 -28.16 -58.33 36.40
C ALA A 84 -29.20 -57.79 35.40
N ASP A 85 -29.95 -58.69 34.78
CA ASP A 85 -31.22 -58.32 34.15
C ASP A 85 -32.34 -58.18 35.19
N GLU A 86 -33.49 -57.64 34.78
CA GLU A 86 -34.63 -57.37 35.66
C GLU A 86 -35.11 -58.64 36.39
N GLU A 87 -35.24 -59.75 35.64
CA GLU A 87 -35.72 -61.02 36.16
C GLU A 87 -34.76 -61.60 37.20
N SER A 88 -33.45 -61.62 36.88
CA SER A 88 -32.40 -62.11 37.78
C SER A 88 -32.27 -61.23 39.02
N GLY A 89 -32.42 -59.90 38.87
CA GLY A 89 -32.40 -58.95 39.97
C GLY A 89 -33.53 -59.21 40.98
N ASP A 90 -34.76 -59.34 40.48
CA ASP A 90 -35.93 -59.63 41.31
C ASP A 90 -35.85 -61.00 41.98
N GLU A 91 -35.42 -62.04 41.24
CA GLU A 91 -35.24 -63.39 41.79
C GLU A 91 -34.16 -63.37 42.88
N GLY A 92 -33.01 -62.74 42.63
CA GLY A 92 -31.92 -62.65 43.60
C GLY A 92 -32.29 -61.92 44.88
N LEU A 93 -33.19 -60.92 44.82
CA LEU A 93 -33.75 -60.29 46.03
C LEU A 93 -34.66 -61.23 46.81
N LEU A 94 -35.47 -62.03 46.12
CA LEU A 94 -36.43 -62.95 46.75
C LEU A 94 -35.72 -64.16 47.37
N THR A 95 -34.71 -64.72 46.70
CA THR A 95 -33.91 -65.84 47.21
C THR A 95 -32.93 -65.41 48.29
N GLY A 96 -32.57 -64.12 48.32
CA GLY A 96 -31.55 -63.57 49.22
C GLY A 96 -30.13 -63.67 48.67
N ASP A 97 -29.97 -64.09 47.41
CA ASP A 97 -28.67 -64.10 46.71
C ASP A 97 -28.13 -62.68 46.53
N TYR A 98 -29.02 -61.70 46.37
CA TYR A 98 -28.70 -60.27 46.39
C TYR A 98 -29.30 -59.62 47.63
N SER A 99 -28.48 -58.92 48.40
CA SER A 99 -29.00 -58.15 49.54
C SER A 99 -29.66 -56.85 49.10
N ALA A 100 -29.25 -56.31 47.95
CA ALA A 100 -29.85 -55.12 47.35
C ALA A 100 -29.78 -55.15 45.81
N VAL A 101 -30.75 -54.51 45.17
CA VAL A 101 -30.76 -54.23 43.74
C VAL A 101 -30.93 -52.73 43.54
N VAL A 102 -30.09 -52.16 42.68
CA VAL A 102 -30.22 -50.80 42.18
C VAL A 102 -30.76 -50.88 40.75
N THR A 103 -31.97 -50.39 40.54
CA THR A 103 -32.61 -50.33 39.22
C THR A 103 -32.51 -48.92 38.65
N ILE A 104 -31.94 -48.83 37.45
CA ILE A 104 -31.90 -47.61 36.64
C ILE A 104 -33.08 -47.68 35.65
N PRO A 105 -34.10 -46.81 35.77
CA PRO A 105 -35.31 -46.87 34.94
C PRO A 105 -35.07 -46.56 33.45
N PRO A 106 -36.00 -46.94 32.54
CA PRO A 106 -35.86 -46.72 31.10
C PRO A 106 -35.66 -45.27 30.66
N ASN A 107 -36.27 -44.32 31.38
CA ASN A 107 -36.23 -42.88 31.07
C ASN A 107 -35.10 -42.14 31.81
N PHE A 108 -34.15 -42.86 32.40
CA PHE A 108 -33.13 -42.26 33.25
C PHE A 108 -32.27 -41.24 32.48
N SER A 109 -31.76 -41.60 31.31
CA SER A 109 -30.92 -40.73 30.47
C SER A 109 -31.68 -39.51 29.96
N GLU A 110 -32.94 -39.69 29.55
CA GLU A 110 -33.80 -38.58 29.13
C GLU A 110 -34.02 -37.60 30.28
N ALA A 111 -34.41 -38.09 31.46
CA ALA A 111 -34.61 -37.24 32.63
C ALA A 111 -33.30 -36.58 33.10
N ALA A 112 -32.18 -37.31 33.06
CA ALA A 112 -30.86 -36.81 33.46
C ALA A 112 -30.36 -35.71 32.51
N MET A 113 -30.68 -35.78 31.22
CA MET A 113 -30.26 -34.80 30.20
C MET A 113 -31.31 -33.73 29.90
N SER A 114 -32.45 -33.72 30.59
CA SER A 114 -33.54 -32.74 30.39
C SER A 114 -33.10 -31.28 30.50
N PHE A 115 -32.03 -30.99 31.24
CA PHE A 115 -31.44 -29.65 31.32
C PHE A 115 -30.78 -29.17 30.01
N ALA A 116 -30.42 -30.08 29.10
CA ALA A 116 -29.78 -29.74 27.83
C ALA A 116 -30.69 -28.92 26.90
N ALA A 117 -32.01 -29.02 27.07
CA ALA A 117 -33.00 -28.20 26.37
C ALA A 117 -32.96 -26.71 26.78
N ASN A 118 -32.26 -26.37 27.87
CA ASN A 118 -32.20 -25.03 28.45
C ASN A 118 -33.60 -24.42 28.73
N ASP A 119 -34.58 -25.28 29.00
CA ASP A 119 -35.93 -24.95 29.43
C ASP A 119 -36.13 -25.48 30.85
N ALA A 120 -36.42 -24.57 31.79
CA ALA A 120 -36.63 -24.93 33.19
C ALA A 120 -37.97 -25.65 33.41
N ASP A 121 -38.95 -25.46 32.52
CA ASP A 121 -40.27 -26.07 32.63
C ASP A 121 -40.28 -27.53 32.12
N GLU A 122 -39.31 -27.91 31.30
CA GLU A 122 -39.12 -29.28 30.78
C GLU A 122 -38.10 -30.10 31.61
N ALA A 123 -37.49 -29.49 32.63
CA ALA A 123 -36.48 -30.15 33.46
C ALA A 123 -37.09 -31.24 34.36
N GLU A 124 -36.63 -32.48 34.20
CA GLU A 124 -37.06 -33.64 34.97
C GLU A 124 -36.02 -34.07 36.00
N ARG A 125 -36.47 -34.85 37.00
CA ARG A 125 -35.57 -35.48 37.98
C ARG A 125 -35.34 -36.93 37.61
N ALA A 126 -34.10 -37.24 37.23
CA ALA A 126 -33.65 -38.62 37.15
C ALA A 126 -33.77 -39.31 38.52
N ARG A 127 -34.32 -40.52 38.53
CA ARG A 127 -34.51 -41.34 39.73
C ARG A 127 -33.90 -42.72 39.52
N ILE A 128 -33.43 -43.30 40.61
CA ILE A 128 -33.02 -44.71 40.68
C ILE A 128 -33.83 -45.36 41.79
N ASP A 129 -34.18 -46.62 41.60
CA ASP A 129 -34.91 -47.39 42.59
C ASP A 129 -33.95 -48.35 43.29
N VAL A 130 -34.03 -48.41 44.62
CA VAL A 130 -33.20 -49.30 45.43
C VAL A 130 -34.10 -50.21 46.23
N ALA A 131 -34.04 -51.50 45.94
CA ALA A 131 -34.78 -52.54 46.65
C ALA A 131 -33.80 -53.36 47.51
N ILE A 132 -34.27 -53.80 48.67
CA ILE A 132 -33.48 -54.59 49.65
C ILE A 132 -34.20 -55.90 49.87
N SER A 133 -33.45 -56.99 49.99
CA SER A 133 -34.03 -58.32 50.23
C SER A 133 -34.75 -58.38 51.58
N HIS A 134 -35.94 -58.96 51.60
CA HIS A 134 -36.72 -59.21 52.82
C HIS A 134 -36.11 -60.33 53.69
N ASN A 135 -35.20 -61.13 53.12
CA ASN A 135 -34.49 -62.21 53.80
C ASN A 135 -33.12 -61.78 54.36
N ALA A 136 -32.73 -60.52 54.18
CA ALA A 136 -31.53 -59.96 54.79
C ALA A 136 -31.73 -59.83 56.32
N PRO A 137 -30.73 -60.22 57.15
CA PRO A 137 -30.84 -60.09 58.59
C PRO A 137 -31.11 -58.62 58.98
N ALA A 138 -31.96 -58.42 59.99
CA ALA A 138 -32.64 -57.17 60.35
C ALA A 138 -31.77 -55.96 60.80
N GLY A 139 -30.76 -55.60 60.03
CA GLY A 139 -30.11 -54.28 59.95
C GLY A 139 -29.72 -54.06 58.48
N ASP A 140 -29.95 -52.92 57.84
CA ASP A 140 -30.10 -51.61 58.43
C ASP A 140 -30.55 -50.62 57.34
N ALA A 141 -31.23 -49.54 57.74
CA ALA A 141 -31.35 -48.34 56.91
C ALA A 141 -29.97 -47.80 56.45
N GLY A 142 -28.90 -48.22 57.13
CA GLY A 142 -27.50 -47.98 56.78
C GLY A 142 -27.05 -48.54 55.44
N LEU A 143 -27.48 -49.74 55.02
CA LEU A 143 -27.10 -50.30 53.70
C LEU A 143 -27.72 -49.49 52.57
N ALA A 144 -29.00 -49.15 52.69
CA ALA A 144 -29.70 -48.26 51.76
C ALA A 144 -29.02 -46.89 51.67
N GLN A 145 -28.62 -46.32 52.81
CA GLN A 145 -27.89 -45.05 52.85
C GLN A 145 -26.50 -45.15 52.23
N GLN A 146 -25.81 -46.28 52.38
CA GLN A 146 -24.49 -46.51 51.79
C GLN A 146 -24.59 -46.64 50.26
N ILE A 147 -25.55 -47.42 49.76
CA ILE A 147 -25.83 -47.55 48.33
C ILE A 147 -26.26 -46.21 47.74
N ALA A 148 -27.16 -45.49 48.40
CA ALA A 148 -27.57 -44.15 47.96
C ALA A 148 -26.40 -43.17 47.90
N ARG A 149 -25.45 -43.22 48.85
CA ARG A 149 -24.23 -42.40 48.81
C ARG A 149 -23.30 -42.79 47.67
N ILE A 150 -23.10 -44.08 47.40
CA ILE A 150 -22.28 -44.55 46.27
C ILE A 150 -22.87 -44.04 44.97
N ALA A 151 -24.17 -44.26 44.75
CA ALA A 151 -24.85 -43.78 43.55
C ALA A 151 -24.85 -42.24 43.42
N THR A 152 -25.07 -41.50 44.52
CA THR A 152 -25.02 -40.03 44.50
C THR A 152 -23.60 -39.52 44.23
N THR A 153 -22.57 -40.19 44.74
CA THR A 153 -21.16 -39.81 44.50
C THR A 153 -20.76 -40.11 43.06
N ALA A 154 -21.15 -41.27 42.53
CA ALA A 154 -20.98 -41.62 41.12
C ALA A 154 -21.65 -40.60 40.19
N LEU A 155 -22.89 -40.21 40.51
CA LEU A 155 -23.60 -39.17 39.76
C LEU A 155 -22.89 -37.82 39.83
N ASN A 156 -22.47 -37.38 41.02
CA ASN A 156 -21.78 -36.11 41.19
C ASN A 156 -20.45 -36.06 40.44
N ASP A 157 -19.67 -37.14 40.47
CA ASP A 157 -18.38 -37.20 39.77
C ASP A 157 -18.56 -37.20 38.25
N MET A 158 -19.53 -37.96 37.74
CA MET A 158 -19.88 -37.97 36.32
C MET A 158 -20.30 -36.58 35.82
N LEU A 159 -21.24 -35.95 36.54
CA LEU A 159 -21.75 -34.62 36.18
C LEU A 159 -20.66 -33.55 36.28
N THR A 160 -19.85 -33.59 37.35
CA THR A 160 -18.77 -32.62 37.55
C THR A 160 -17.67 -32.79 36.51
N GLY A 161 -17.28 -34.03 36.19
CA GLY A 161 -16.28 -34.34 35.18
C GLY A 161 -16.69 -33.84 33.79
N GLN A 162 -17.88 -34.24 33.33
CA GLN A 162 -18.39 -33.83 32.01
C GLN A 162 -18.59 -32.32 31.90
N TYR A 163 -19.14 -31.68 32.94
CA TYR A 163 -19.37 -30.23 32.94
C TYR A 163 -18.07 -29.43 32.90
N LEU A 164 -17.08 -29.80 33.72
CA LEU A 164 -15.78 -29.13 33.74
C LEU A 164 -15.05 -29.31 32.41
N GLU A 165 -15.04 -30.52 31.84
CA GLU A 165 -14.40 -30.78 30.55
C GLU A 165 -15.02 -29.97 29.41
N GLY A 166 -16.36 -29.91 29.34
CA GLY A 166 -17.07 -29.08 28.37
C GLY A 166 -16.74 -27.60 28.48
N ILE A 167 -16.63 -27.07 29.72
CA ILE A 167 -16.21 -25.68 29.95
C ILE A 167 -14.76 -25.44 29.52
N TYR A 168 -13.85 -26.33 29.88
CA TYR A 168 -12.44 -26.20 29.52
C TYR A 168 -12.23 -26.22 27.99
N LEU A 169 -12.92 -27.12 27.29
CA LEU A 169 -12.89 -27.17 25.83
C LEU A 169 -13.50 -25.91 25.22
N GLY A 170 -14.65 -25.44 25.73
CA GLY A 170 -15.30 -24.21 25.28
C GLY A 170 -14.43 -22.96 25.47
N PHE A 171 -13.73 -22.83 26.60
CA PHE A 171 -12.80 -21.71 26.83
C PHE A 171 -11.56 -21.78 25.93
N ASN A 172 -11.02 -22.96 25.68
CA ASN A 172 -9.92 -23.14 24.75
C ASN A 172 -10.32 -22.79 23.31
N GLU A 173 -11.50 -23.25 22.88
CA GLU A 173 -12.05 -22.94 21.56
C GLU A 173 -12.25 -21.43 21.40
N MET A 174 -12.88 -20.77 22.39
CA MET A 174 -13.05 -19.32 22.40
C MET A 174 -11.71 -18.58 22.39
N GLY A 175 -10.72 -19.05 23.15
CA GLY A 175 -9.36 -18.51 23.14
C GLY A 175 -8.72 -18.59 21.75
N SER A 176 -8.92 -19.70 21.04
CA SER A 176 -8.43 -19.88 19.67
C SER A 176 -9.11 -18.91 18.69
N GLN A 177 -10.42 -18.72 18.82
CA GLN A 177 -11.19 -17.80 17.98
C GLN A 177 -10.75 -16.34 18.23
N PHE A 178 -10.50 -15.96 19.49
CA PHE A 178 -9.94 -14.64 19.80
C PHE A 178 -8.56 -14.43 19.20
N ALA A 179 -7.69 -15.44 19.21
CA ALA A 179 -6.38 -15.37 18.57
C ALA A 179 -6.55 -15.15 17.05
N GLN A 180 -7.43 -15.91 16.39
CA GLN A 180 -7.71 -15.73 14.97
C GLN A 180 -8.27 -14.34 14.64
N ILE A 181 -9.15 -13.80 15.48
CA ILE A 181 -9.67 -12.44 15.32
C ILE A 181 -8.53 -11.41 15.47
N SER A 182 -7.65 -11.58 16.45
CA SER A 182 -6.49 -10.71 16.65
C SER A 182 -5.58 -10.72 15.42
N ASP A 183 -5.25 -11.90 14.91
CA ASP A 183 -4.43 -12.06 13.70
C ASP A 183 -5.11 -11.42 12.48
N GLY A 184 -6.43 -11.56 12.35
CA GLY A 184 -7.21 -10.94 11.28
C GLY A 184 -7.21 -9.40 11.35
N VAL A 185 -7.26 -8.83 12.56
CA VAL A 185 -7.15 -7.39 12.77
C VAL A 185 -5.75 -6.88 12.44
N GLU A 186 -4.70 -7.62 12.80
CA GLU A 186 -3.31 -7.27 12.45
C GLU A 186 -3.11 -7.28 10.93
N GLN A 187 -3.57 -8.33 10.23
CA GLN A 187 -3.53 -8.38 8.77
C GLN A 187 -4.31 -7.25 8.11
N LEU A 188 -5.46 -6.86 8.68
CA LEU A 188 -6.24 -5.74 8.18
C LEU A 188 -5.50 -4.40 8.38
N ALA A 189 -4.82 -4.23 9.50
CA ALA A 189 -4.01 -3.04 9.78
C ALA A 189 -2.83 -2.95 8.80
N ASP A 190 -2.12 -4.05 8.58
CA ASP A 190 -1.02 -4.14 7.61
C ASP A 190 -1.50 -3.86 6.19
N GLY A 191 -2.61 -4.47 5.76
CA GLY A 191 -3.21 -4.22 4.45
C GLY A 191 -3.65 -2.76 4.28
N SER A 192 -4.17 -2.13 5.34
CA SER A 192 -4.53 -0.71 5.34
C SER A 192 -3.29 0.19 5.23
N GLY A 193 -2.18 -0.18 5.89
CA GLY A 193 -0.90 0.51 5.76
C GLY A 193 -0.35 0.44 4.34
N GLN A 194 -0.33 -0.76 3.74
CA GLN A 194 0.09 -0.95 2.35
C GLN A 194 -0.78 -0.17 1.35
N LEU A 195 -2.09 -0.10 1.59
CA LEU A 195 -2.98 0.73 0.77
C LEU A 195 -2.67 2.22 0.90
N ALA A 196 -2.41 2.71 2.11
CA ALA A 196 -2.03 4.10 2.33
C ALA A 196 -0.70 4.45 1.64
N ASP A 197 0.31 3.57 1.73
CA ASP A 197 1.59 3.73 1.04
C ASP A 197 1.41 3.74 -0.48
N GLY A 198 0.59 2.82 -1.01
CA GLY A 198 0.26 2.76 -2.44
C GLY A 198 -0.47 4.01 -2.93
N LEU A 199 -1.38 4.58 -2.12
CA LEU A 199 -2.04 5.86 -2.42
C LEU A 199 -1.05 7.03 -2.39
N GLY A 200 -0.09 7.02 -1.46
CA GLY A 200 1.00 8.00 -1.41
C GLY A 200 1.85 7.97 -2.68
N ALA A 201 2.32 6.79 -3.07
CA ALA A 201 3.10 6.61 -4.30
C ALA A 201 2.30 7.00 -5.57
N ALA A 202 1.00 6.68 -5.62
CA ALA A 202 0.14 7.11 -6.71
C ALA A 202 0.00 8.64 -6.77
N ALA A 203 -0.15 9.31 -5.63
CA ALA A 203 -0.22 10.76 -5.56
C ALA A 203 1.09 11.42 -6.03
N GLU A 204 2.24 10.91 -5.60
CA GLU A 204 3.55 11.36 -6.08
C GLU A 204 3.69 11.19 -7.60
N GLY A 205 3.36 10.01 -8.13
CA GLY A 205 3.39 9.75 -9.58
C GLY A 205 2.44 10.66 -10.37
N THR A 206 1.27 11.01 -9.83
CA THR A 206 0.39 12.00 -10.48
C THR A 206 0.95 13.43 -10.45
N GLY A 207 1.71 13.77 -9.41
CA GLY A 207 2.46 15.03 -9.32
C GLY A 207 3.54 15.12 -10.40
N GLU A 208 4.37 14.08 -10.51
CA GLU A 208 5.41 13.98 -11.54
C GLU A 208 4.83 14.05 -12.95
N LEU A 209 3.70 13.37 -13.21
CA LEU A 209 3.00 13.44 -14.49
C LEU A 209 2.51 14.86 -14.79
N ALA A 210 1.96 15.57 -13.80
CA ALA A 210 1.50 16.95 -13.98
C ALA A 210 2.66 17.89 -14.31
N ASP A 211 3.81 17.72 -13.68
CA ASP A 211 5.01 18.51 -13.97
C ASP A 211 5.58 18.19 -15.36
N GLY A 212 5.62 16.92 -15.74
CA GLY A 212 6.00 16.51 -17.10
C GLY A 212 5.06 17.10 -18.18
N MET A 213 3.75 17.16 -17.90
CA MET A 213 2.78 17.80 -18.79
C MET A 213 2.98 19.32 -18.91
N ARG A 214 3.36 20.01 -17.83
CA ARG A 214 3.72 21.43 -17.87
C ARG A 214 4.97 21.65 -18.72
N GLN A 215 6.01 20.85 -18.51
CA GLN A 215 7.24 20.93 -19.29
C GLN A 215 6.98 20.69 -20.79
N LEU A 216 6.11 19.73 -21.12
CA LEU A 216 5.71 19.48 -22.50
C LEU A 216 4.96 20.67 -23.10
N ALA A 217 4.05 21.30 -22.34
CA ALA A 217 3.33 22.48 -22.79
C ALA A 217 4.28 23.66 -23.04
N ASP A 218 5.23 23.90 -22.15
CA ASP A 218 6.24 24.94 -22.28
C ASP A 218 7.11 24.70 -23.53
N GLY A 219 7.62 23.48 -23.70
CA GLY A 219 8.41 23.11 -24.89
C GLY A 219 7.62 23.20 -26.20
N SER A 220 6.33 22.90 -26.18
CA SER A 220 5.45 23.11 -27.34
C SER A 220 5.24 24.60 -27.65
N GLY A 221 5.22 25.45 -26.62
CA GLY A 221 5.20 26.91 -26.77
C GLY A 221 6.48 27.44 -27.39
N GLU A 222 7.64 26.99 -26.91
CA GLU A 222 8.95 27.33 -27.46
C GLU A 222 9.10 26.90 -28.92
N LEU A 223 8.65 25.68 -29.26
CA LEU A 223 8.67 25.19 -30.64
C LEU A 223 7.81 26.05 -31.57
N THR A 224 6.64 26.47 -31.10
CA THR A 224 5.75 27.36 -31.85
C THR A 224 6.43 28.70 -32.12
N ALA A 225 7.01 29.31 -31.08
CA ALA A 225 7.73 30.58 -31.21
C ALA A 225 8.94 30.47 -32.15
N GLY A 226 9.69 29.37 -32.08
CA GLY A 226 10.78 29.09 -33.02
C GLY A 226 10.30 28.91 -34.46
N GLY A 227 9.14 28.28 -34.65
CA GLY A 227 8.48 28.18 -35.96
C GLY A 227 8.11 29.53 -36.55
N ASP A 228 7.55 30.43 -35.73
CA ASP A 228 7.21 31.80 -36.15
C ASP A 228 8.45 32.61 -36.54
N GLN A 229 9.53 32.52 -35.75
CA GLN A 229 10.81 33.17 -36.06
C GLN A 229 11.42 32.65 -37.37
N LEU A 230 11.34 31.34 -37.62
CA LEU A 230 11.82 30.74 -38.86
C LEU A 230 11.00 31.21 -40.07
N ALA A 231 9.68 31.36 -39.90
CA ALA A 231 8.81 31.88 -40.95
C ALA A 231 9.15 33.35 -41.26
N GLU A 232 9.31 34.20 -40.22
CA GLU A 232 9.72 35.60 -40.37
C GLU A 232 11.07 35.73 -41.07
N GLY A 233 12.07 34.95 -40.65
CA GLY A 233 13.38 34.91 -41.28
C GLY A 233 13.31 34.48 -42.76
N SER A 234 12.41 33.53 -43.07
CA SER A 234 12.18 33.07 -44.45
C SER A 234 11.55 34.15 -45.32
N TYR A 235 10.59 34.91 -44.81
CA TYR A 235 10.05 36.08 -45.51
C TYR A 235 11.12 37.16 -45.74
N GLY A 236 11.95 37.43 -44.74
CA GLY A 236 13.08 38.35 -44.87
C GLY A 236 14.08 37.92 -45.93
N LEU A 237 14.38 36.61 -46.03
CA LEU A 237 15.26 36.07 -47.06
C LEU A 237 14.66 36.24 -48.47
N VAL A 238 13.36 35.99 -48.65
CA VAL A 238 12.66 36.19 -49.92
C VAL A 238 12.70 37.67 -50.35
N ASP A 239 12.47 38.59 -49.41
CA ASP A 239 12.54 40.02 -49.69
C ASP A 239 13.96 40.44 -50.09
N GLY A 240 14.97 40.03 -49.31
CA GLY A 240 16.38 40.30 -49.61
C GLY A 240 16.81 39.74 -50.96
N ALA A 241 16.38 38.53 -51.32
CA ALA A 241 16.64 37.94 -52.63
C ALA A 241 15.98 38.75 -53.77
N SER A 242 14.77 39.26 -53.55
CA SER A 242 14.05 40.12 -54.50
C SER A 242 14.76 41.46 -54.70
N GLN A 243 15.23 42.08 -53.61
CA GLN A 243 16.02 43.31 -53.66
C GLN A 243 17.35 43.10 -54.40
N LEU A 244 18.05 42.00 -54.13
CA LEU A 244 19.28 41.64 -54.83
C LEU A 244 19.05 41.45 -56.33
N ALA A 245 17.98 40.75 -56.72
CA ALA A 245 17.61 40.58 -58.12
C ALA A 245 17.31 41.92 -58.82
N ALA A 246 16.59 42.82 -58.14
CA ALA A 246 16.33 44.17 -58.65
C ALA A 246 17.63 44.98 -58.84
N GLY A 247 18.52 44.95 -57.84
CA GLY A 247 19.82 45.62 -57.92
C GLY A 247 20.71 45.07 -59.04
N ALA A 248 20.72 43.75 -59.23
CA ALA A 248 21.45 43.11 -60.33
C ALA A 248 20.89 43.53 -61.70
N SER A 249 19.56 43.64 -61.83
CA SER A 249 18.91 44.14 -63.06
C SER A 249 19.30 45.61 -63.34
N GLN A 250 19.27 46.47 -62.32
CA GLN A 250 19.68 47.86 -62.45
C GLN A 250 21.15 48.01 -62.84
N LEU A 251 22.04 47.22 -62.21
CA LEU A 251 23.46 47.19 -62.57
C LEU A 251 23.66 46.77 -64.03
N ASN A 252 22.98 45.71 -64.47
CA ASN A 252 23.04 45.24 -65.84
C ASN A 252 22.55 46.31 -66.84
N GLN A 253 21.45 47.01 -66.53
CA GLN A 253 20.97 48.14 -67.35
C GLN A 253 22.00 49.28 -67.41
N GLY A 254 22.65 49.62 -66.29
CA GLY A 254 23.70 50.63 -66.24
C GLY A 254 24.92 50.25 -67.09
N VAL A 255 25.37 48.99 -67.02
CA VAL A 255 26.46 48.46 -67.85
C VAL A 255 26.10 48.52 -69.34
N GLN A 256 24.87 48.14 -69.72
CA GLN A 256 24.40 48.25 -71.10
C GLN A 256 24.33 49.70 -71.58
N GLY A 257 23.86 50.62 -70.73
CA GLY A 257 23.84 52.05 -71.03
C GLY A 257 25.24 52.62 -71.26
N MET A 258 26.19 52.29 -70.39
CA MET A 258 27.61 52.68 -70.56
C MET A 258 28.18 52.12 -71.86
N ALA A 259 27.94 50.83 -72.13
CA ALA A 259 28.40 50.19 -73.36
C ALA A 259 27.83 50.87 -74.62
N ALA A 260 26.57 51.32 -74.58
CA ALA A 260 25.92 52.03 -75.68
C ALA A 260 26.49 53.45 -75.91
N GLN A 261 27.04 54.11 -74.89
CA GLN A 261 27.65 55.44 -75.01
C GLN A 261 29.12 55.38 -75.45
N MET A 262 29.79 54.25 -75.28
CA MET A 262 31.22 54.08 -75.60
C MET A 262 31.57 54.39 -77.08
N PRO A 263 30.74 54.02 -78.08
CA PRO A 263 30.98 54.42 -79.47
C PRO A 263 30.98 55.94 -79.66
N GLN A 264 30.03 56.66 -79.06
CA GLN A 264 29.96 58.12 -79.17
C GLN A 264 31.18 58.80 -78.55
N LEU A 265 31.66 58.31 -77.41
CA LEU A 265 32.89 58.80 -76.79
C LEU A 265 34.10 58.54 -77.68
N THR A 266 34.19 57.34 -78.26
CA THR A 266 35.27 56.96 -79.19
C THR A 266 35.24 57.83 -80.44
N ASP A 267 34.06 58.08 -81.00
CA ASP A 267 33.86 58.96 -82.16
C ASP A 267 34.24 60.40 -81.83
N GLY A 268 33.84 60.91 -80.66
CA GLY A 268 34.21 62.26 -80.20
C GLY A 268 35.71 62.43 -80.01
N ILE A 269 36.39 61.42 -79.45
CA ILE A 269 37.86 61.39 -79.36
C ILE A 269 38.47 61.39 -80.77
N GLY A 270 37.91 60.62 -81.71
CA GLY A 270 38.32 60.60 -83.10
C GLY A 270 38.19 61.97 -83.78
N GLN A 271 37.04 62.64 -83.61
CA GLN A 271 36.79 63.98 -84.13
C GLN A 271 37.76 65.01 -83.54
N LEU A 272 38.02 64.95 -82.23
CA LEU A 272 38.99 65.83 -81.57
C LEU A 272 40.40 65.62 -82.13
N ALA A 273 40.81 64.36 -82.31
CA ALA A 273 42.11 64.02 -82.89
C ALA A 273 42.23 64.53 -84.34
N SER A 274 41.17 64.35 -85.17
CA SER A 274 41.14 64.88 -86.53
C SER A 274 41.18 66.41 -86.58
N GLY A 275 40.42 67.10 -85.73
CA GLY A 275 40.44 68.56 -85.64
C GLY A 275 41.80 69.10 -85.22
N ALA A 276 42.46 68.44 -84.26
CA ALA A 276 43.83 68.77 -83.86
C ALA A 276 44.82 68.61 -85.02
N GLN A 277 44.72 67.53 -85.81
CA GLN A 277 45.56 67.31 -86.99
C GLN A 277 45.33 68.39 -88.07
N GLN A 278 44.11 68.88 -88.25
CA GLN A 278 43.79 69.96 -89.19
C GLN A 278 44.28 71.34 -88.72
N LEU A 279 44.32 71.57 -87.40
CA LEU A 279 44.78 72.84 -86.83
C LEU A 279 46.30 73.01 -86.95
N LEU A 280 47.06 71.91 -86.87
CA LEU A 280 48.53 71.93 -86.91
C LEU A 280 49.11 72.68 -88.12
N PRO A 281 48.70 72.42 -89.38
CA PRO A 281 49.14 73.19 -90.54
C PRO A 281 48.79 74.68 -90.46
N GLY A 282 47.63 75.02 -89.91
CA GLY A 282 47.20 76.42 -89.75
C GLY A 282 48.08 77.18 -88.76
N VAL A 283 48.47 76.54 -87.65
CA VAL A 283 49.41 77.09 -86.68
C VAL A 283 50.79 77.27 -87.31
N ALA A 284 51.27 76.29 -88.10
CA ALA A 284 52.52 76.41 -88.83
C ALA A 284 52.47 77.58 -89.83
N ALA A 285 51.42 77.67 -90.64
CA ALA A 285 51.24 78.75 -91.61
C ALA A 285 51.12 80.14 -90.95
N TYR A 286 50.41 80.23 -89.81
CA TYR A 286 50.35 81.46 -89.01
C TYR A 286 51.75 81.87 -88.52
N THR A 287 52.52 80.92 -88.00
CA THR A 287 53.89 81.16 -87.54
C THR A 287 54.78 81.63 -88.69
N ASP A 288 54.71 80.97 -89.85
CA ASP A 288 55.45 81.37 -91.06
C ASP A 288 55.06 82.78 -91.53
N GLY A 289 53.76 83.09 -91.55
CA GLY A 289 53.24 84.42 -91.89
C GLY A 289 53.73 85.50 -90.92
N THR A 290 53.75 85.24 -89.61
CA THR A 290 54.32 86.18 -88.64
C THR A 290 55.81 86.41 -88.86
N ALA A 291 56.58 85.36 -89.19
CA ALA A 291 57.99 85.49 -89.52
C ALA A 291 58.21 86.33 -90.79
N GLN A 292 57.36 86.17 -91.81
CA GLN A 292 57.39 87.01 -93.02
C GLN A 292 57.07 88.47 -92.71
N VAL A 293 56.07 88.77 -91.88
CA VAL A 293 55.75 90.15 -91.47
C VAL A 293 56.92 90.78 -90.73
N VAL A 294 57.54 90.07 -89.79
CA VAL A 294 58.74 90.54 -89.09
C VAL A 294 59.87 90.82 -90.09
N GLY A 295 60.09 89.91 -91.05
CA GLY A 295 61.06 90.10 -92.12
C GLY A 295 60.77 91.33 -92.99
N GLY A 296 59.51 91.53 -93.39
CA GLY A 296 59.08 92.69 -94.17
C GLY A 296 59.17 94.01 -93.41
N VAL A 297 58.87 94.03 -92.11
CA VAL A 297 59.11 95.19 -91.24
C VAL A 297 60.61 95.50 -91.16
N GLY A 298 61.46 94.48 -91.07
CA GLY A 298 62.93 94.65 -91.17
C GLY A 298 63.34 95.27 -92.50
N GLN A 299 62.85 94.76 -93.62
CA GLN A 299 63.14 95.33 -94.95
C GLN A 299 62.63 96.76 -95.11
N LEU A 300 61.45 97.08 -94.57
CA LEU A 300 60.91 98.43 -94.58
C LEU A 300 61.80 99.37 -93.76
N HIS A 301 62.24 98.93 -92.58
CA HIS A 301 63.19 99.67 -91.75
C HIS A 301 64.49 99.93 -92.51
N ASP A 302 65.09 98.90 -93.12
CA ASP A 302 66.32 99.02 -93.92
C ASP A 302 66.14 99.97 -95.11
N GLY A 303 64.98 99.92 -95.79
CA GLY A 303 64.65 100.82 -96.88
C GLY A 303 64.44 102.26 -96.43
N LEU A 304 63.83 102.46 -95.25
CA LEU A 304 63.69 103.77 -94.64
C LEU A 304 65.06 104.35 -94.26
N ASP A 305 65.94 103.54 -93.68
CA ASP A 305 67.33 103.91 -93.38
C ASP A 305 68.08 104.31 -94.67
N GLN A 306 67.87 103.59 -95.78
CA GLN A 306 68.43 103.96 -97.08
C GLN A 306 67.86 105.29 -97.62
N VAL A 307 66.56 105.53 -97.47
CA VAL A 307 65.95 106.82 -97.87
C VAL A 307 66.52 107.95 -97.04
N VAL A 308 66.63 107.78 -95.71
CA VAL A 308 67.23 108.77 -94.81
C VAL A 308 68.68 109.04 -95.23
N ALA A 309 69.49 108.00 -95.43
CA ALA A 309 70.87 108.15 -95.90
C ALA A 309 70.96 108.80 -97.30
N GLY A 310 69.99 108.51 -98.18
CA GLY A 310 69.84 109.14 -99.49
C GLY A 310 69.50 110.63 -99.39
N MET A 311 68.60 111.00 -98.49
CA MET A 311 68.24 112.39 -98.21
C MET A 311 69.43 113.17 -97.64
N ASP A 312 70.19 112.56 -96.72
CA ASP A 312 71.41 113.14 -96.15
C ASP A 312 72.51 113.32 -97.22
N SER A 313 72.59 112.42 -98.20
CA SER A 313 73.59 112.49 -99.28
C SER A 313 73.18 113.36 -100.47
N ALA A 314 71.88 113.58 -100.68
CA ALA A 314 71.34 114.40 -101.77
C ALA A 314 71.40 115.91 -101.50
N ASP A 315 71.78 116.35 -100.28
CA ASP A 315 71.91 117.75 -99.86
C ASP A 315 70.70 118.59 -100.33
N MET A 316 69.49 118.02 -100.18
CA MET A 316 68.25 118.63 -100.70
C MET A 316 67.99 119.97 -100.00
N ASP A 317 68.37 121.05 -100.66
CA ASP A 317 68.12 122.42 -100.26
C ASP A 317 66.65 122.78 -100.48
N PHE A 318 65.83 122.62 -99.43
CA PHE A 318 64.42 122.99 -99.43
C PHE A 318 64.17 124.52 -99.44
N SER A 319 65.22 125.36 -99.51
CA SER A 319 65.07 126.83 -99.56
C SER A 319 64.35 127.35 -100.81
N GLN A 320 64.28 126.57 -101.90
CA GLN A 320 63.57 126.95 -103.13
C GLN A 320 62.03 126.81 -103.02
N LEU A 321 61.51 126.08 -102.02
CA LEU A 321 60.05 125.99 -101.78
C LEU A 321 59.51 127.26 -101.09
N ASP A 322 60.31 127.93 -100.27
CA ASP A 322 59.95 129.23 -99.66
C ASP A 322 59.79 130.32 -100.74
N GLN A 323 60.59 130.29 -101.81
CA GLN A 323 60.48 131.23 -102.92
C GLN A 323 59.18 131.09 -103.74
N LEU A 324 58.58 129.90 -103.77
CA LEU A 324 57.29 129.65 -104.44
C LEU A 324 56.10 130.14 -103.59
N VAL A 325 56.22 130.10 -102.27
CA VAL A 325 55.20 130.61 -101.35
C VAL A 325 55.19 132.15 -101.38
N ASP A 326 56.35 132.80 -101.31
CA ASP A 326 56.47 134.26 -101.34
C ASP A 326 56.12 134.88 -102.72
N GLY A 327 56.48 134.22 -103.83
CA GLY A 327 56.16 134.69 -105.18
C GLY A 327 54.66 134.65 -105.53
N SER A 328 53.90 133.75 -104.92
CA SER A 328 52.44 133.67 -105.14
C SER A 328 51.68 134.81 -104.45
N ALA A 329 52.23 135.38 -103.38
CA ALA A 329 51.62 136.48 -102.64
C ALA A 329 51.74 137.84 -103.37
N GLN A 330 52.73 138.02 -104.25
CA GLN A 330 52.94 139.27 -105.01
C GLN A 330 52.16 139.37 -106.33
N LEU A 331 51.51 138.29 -106.79
CA LEU A 331 50.68 138.30 -108.00
C LEU A 331 49.20 138.59 -107.72
N ALA A 332 48.84 138.84 -106.46
CA ALA A 332 47.46 139.05 -106.01
C ALA A 332 47.06 140.53 -105.80
N ASP A 333 47.96 141.50 -106.02
CA ASP A 333 47.71 142.97 -105.99
C ASP A 333 48.38 143.66 -107.20
#